data_AF-A0A060H6X7-F1
#
_entry.id   AF-A0A060H6X7-F1
#
_cell.length_a   1.000
_cell.length_b   1.000
_cell.length_c   1.000
_cell.angle_alpha   90.00
_cell.angle_beta   90.00
_cell.angle_gamma   90.00
#
_symmetry.space_group_name_H-M   'P 1'
#
loop_
_entity.id
_entity.type
_entity.pdbx_description
1 polymer ?
#
loop_
_entity_poly.entity_id
_entity_poly.type
_entity_poly.pdbx_seq_one_letter_code
_entity_poly.pdbx_strand_id
1 'polypeptide(L)'
;MENITTHLKTILKWSPIRLTIKDGGIFLDGWKTGQPDKQAAAFVYYPGETGRVYGAYYNGRQIFHFGVNASQIHPAIQVWTKRFLPPSAVISHTKERSAGDPRSFRRAPVLPKRPYRSDKDQLRQVAASIWDPSIVNYWNMNTAVGNILATVTVEILKCSEQYAKVPLLNNLLNPVLKPRWEDRWKLVAQYFKQIIFENYKISQQEKRYQTCIYATAVNWRSPIEMASAGI
;
A
#
# COMPACT_ATOMS: atom_id res chain seq x y z
N MET A 1 20.57 -24.69 -4.07
CA MET A 1 19.64 -24.26 -3.01
C MET A 1 20.14 -22.94 -2.45
N GLU A 2 19.77 -21.81 -3.06
CA GLU A 2 20.06 -20.50 -2.49
C GLU A 2 19.15 -20.28 -1.28
N ASN A 3 19.76 -19.91 -0.16
CA ASN A 3 19.17 -19.91 1.16
C ASN A 3 18.14 -18.77 1.29
N ILE A 4 16.92 -19.04 1.80
CA ILE A 4 15.82 -18.07 2.00
C ILE A 4 16.30 -16.84 2.80
N THR A 5 17.29 -17.03 3.67
CA THR A 5 17.95 -15.97 4.45
C THR A 5 18.67 -14.94 3.57
N THR A 6 19.21 -15.34 2.42
CA THR A 6 19.91 -14.47 1.47
C THR A 6 18.93 -13.55 0.73
N HIS A 7 17.75 -14.06 0.37
CA HIS A 7 16.69 -13.23 -0.23
C HIS A 7 16.10 -12.24 0.79
N LEU A 8 15.82 -12.68 2.02
CA LEU A 8 15.33 -11.78 3.09
C LEU A 8 16.29 -10.62 3.40
N LYS A 9 17.60 -10.90 3.47
CA LYS A 9 18.63 -9.84 3.65
C LYS A 9 18.67 -8.86 2.47
N THR A 10 18.34 -9.32 1.27
CA THR A 10 18.31 -8.47 0.06
C THR A 10 17.08 -7.56 0.06
N ILE A 11 15.92 -8.07 0.50
CA ILE A 11 14.67 -7.31 0.59
C ILE A 11 14.72 -6.27 1.72
N LEU A 12 15.47 -6.52 2.80
CA LEU A 12 15.73 -5.51 3.83
C LEU A 12 16.64 -4.36 3.35
N LYS A 13 17.37 -4.53 2.23
CA LYS A 13 18.15 -3.46 1.58
C LYS A 13 17.33 -2.66 0.57
N TRP A 14 16.11 -3.09 0.27
CA TRP A 14 15.19 -2.43 -0.66
C TRP A 14 14.37 -1.38 0.09
N SER A 15 13.83 -0.38 -0.62
CA SER A 15 12.91 0.59 -0.03
C SER A 15 11.63 -0.13 0.38
N PRO A 16 11.33 -0.30 1.69
CA PRO A 16 10.23 -1.16 2.10
C PRO A 16 9.06 -0.36 2.69
N ILE A 17 7.84 -0.79 2.40
CA ILE A 17 6.64 -0.43 3.15
C ILE A 17 6.35 -1.53 4.14
N ARG A 18 6.22 -1.16 5.42
CA ARG A 18 5.84 -2.06 6.52
C ARG A 18 4.47 -1.69 7.06
N LEU A 19 3.56 -2.66 7.10
CA LEU A 19 2.19 -2.49 7.57
C LEU A 19 1.79 -3.63 8.49
N THR A 20 0.93 -3.34 9.45
CA THR A 20 0.24 -4.37 10.24
C THR A 20 -1.11 -4.64 9.58
N ILE A 21 -1.36 -5.89 9.20
CA ILE A 21 -2.66 -6.35 8.68
C ILE A 21 -3.57 -6.77 9.84
N LYS A 22 -4.89 -6.74 9.64
CA LYS A 22 -5.91 -6.85 10.70
C LYS A 22 -5.88 -8.16 11.47
N ASP A 23 -5.40 -9.23 10.85
CA ASP A 23 -5.26 -10.54 11.48
C ASP A 23 -3.99 -10.67 12.34
N GLY A 24 -3.22 -9.59 12.48
CA GLY A 24 -2.02 -9.52 13.30
C GLY A 24 -0.72 -9.81 12.56
N GLY A 25 -0.77 -10.10 11.25
CA GLY A 25 0.42 -10.23 10.42
C GLY A 25 1.13 -8.90 10.19
N ILE A 26 2.43 -8.97 9.92
CA ILE A 26 3.25 -7.87 9.45
C ILE A 26 3.47 -8.09 7.96
N PHE A 27 2.92 -7.20 7.15
CA PHE A 27 3.15 -7.15 5.72
C PHE A 27 4.36 -6.25 5.40
N LEU A 28 5.25 -6.75 4.57
CA LEU A 28 6.40 -6.05 4.02
C LEU A 28 6.30 -6.09 2.50
N ASP A 29 6.29 -4.94 1.84
CA ASP A 29 6.46 -4.79 0.40
C ASP A 29 7.76 -4.07 0.13
N GLY A 30 8.61 -4.61 -0.74
CA GLY A 30 9.89 -4.01 -1.08
C GLY A 30 10.23 -4.22 -2.54
N TRP A 31 11.06 -3.33 -3.10
CA TRP A 31 11.44 -3.39 -4.51
C TRP A 31 12.88 -2.95 -4.73
N LYS A 32 13.46 -3.45 -5.82
CA LYS A 32 14.77 -2.97 -6.27
C LYS A 32 14.70 -1.48 -6.56
N THR A 33 15.69 -0.72 -6.08
CA THR A 33 15.74 0.74 -6.20
C THR A 33 15.44 1.21 -7.63
N GLY A 34 14.46 2.10 -7.76
CA GLY A 34 14.02 2.66 -9.05
C GLY A 34 13.20 1.71 -9.94
N GLN A 35 12.86 0.51 -9.46
CA GLN A 35 12.14 -0.52 -10.22
C GLN A 35 10.92 -1.10 -9.48
N PRO A 36 10.05 -0.26 -8.90
CA PRO A 36 8.93 -0.71 -8.08
C PRO A 36 7.90 -1.54 -8.86
N ASP A 37 7.78 -1.33 -10.17
CA ASP A 37 6.86 -2.02 -11.09
C ASP A 37 7.50 -3.23 -11.81
N LYS A 38 8.82 -3.43 -11.66
CA LYS A 38 9.57 -4.45 -12.42
C LYS A 38 10.21 -5.50 -11.54
N GLN A 39 10.65 -5.16 -10.33
CA GLN A 39 11.31 -6.10 -9.43
C GLN A 39 10.88 -5.82 -7.99
N ALA A 40 9.91 -6.58 -7.51
CA ALA A 40 9.30 -6.38 -6.20
C ALA A 40 9.12 -7.70 -5.48
N ALA A 41 9.13 -7.67 -4.15
CA ALA A 41 8.84 -8.80 -3.30
C ALA A 41 7.91 -8.38 -2.16
N ALA A 42 7.03 -9.30 -1.78
CA ALA A 42 6.14 -9.12 -0.65
C ALA A 42 6.32 -10.26 0.36
N PHE A 43 6.20 -9.95 1.65
CA PHE A 43 6.27 -10.90 2.75
C PHE A 43 5.17 -10.62 3.75
N VAL A 44 4.57 -11.67 4.28
CA VAL A 44 3.69 -11.61 5.45
C VAL A 44 4.33 -12.47 6.52
N TYR A 45 4.59 -11.87 7.68
CA TYR A 45 5.16 -12.55 8.84
C TYR A 45 4.21 -12.43 10.03
N TYR A 46 3.88 -13.55 10.66
CA TYR A 46 3.10 -13.58 11.88
C TYR A 46 4.02 -13.75 13.09
N PRO A 47 4.23 -12.70 13.91
CA PRO A 47 5.01 -12.83 15.14
C PRO A 47 4.26 -13.73 16.14
N GLY A 48 4.88 -14.83 16.56
CA GLY A 48 4.32 -15.81 17.51
C GLY A 48 4.96 -17.18 17.38
N GLU A 49 4.49 -18.17 18.14
CA GLU A 49 5.09 -19.52 18.22
C GLU A 49 5.16 -20.27 16.88
N THR A 50 4.23 -19.98 15.96
CA THR A 50 4.18 -20.64 14.64
C THR A 50 5.12 -20.03 13.61
N GLY A 51 5.60 -18.80 13.81
CA GLY A 51 6.52 -18.10 12.90
C GLY A 51 6.11 -18.11 11.42
N ARG A 52 4.80 -18.15 11.12
CA ARG A 52 4.31 -18.36 9.75
C ARG A 52 4.77 -17.23 8.83
N VAL A 53 5.33 -17.63 7.69
CA VAL A 53 5.78 -16.72 6.63
C VAL A 53 5.09 -17.08 5.33
N TYR A 54 4.62 -16.05 4.65
CA TYR A 54 4.23 -16.11 3.24
C TYR A 54 5.09 -15.11 2.50
N GLY A 55 5.41 -15.39 1.25
CA GLY A 55 6.05 -14.38 0.42
C GLY A 55 5.85 -14.63 -1.05
N ALA A 56 6.17 -13.58 -1.81
CA ALA A 56 6.15 -13.61 -3.25
C ALA A 56 7.19 -12.67 -3.83
N TYR A 57 7.60 -12.96 -5.05
CA TYR A 57 8.58 -12.18 -5.80
C TYR A 57 8.13 -12.05 -7.25
N TYR A 58 8.22 -10.84 -7.78
CA TYR A 58 7.98 -10.51 -9.18
C TYR A 58 9.31 -10.11 -9.83
N ASN A 59 9.66 -10.76 -10.93
CA ASN A 59 10.92 -10.52 -11.65
C ASN A 59 10.78 -9.64 -12.90
N GLY A 60 9.58 -9.09 -13.16
CA GLY A 60 9.30 -8.29 -14.36
C GLY A 60 8.57 -9.07 -15.45
N ARG A 61 8.36 -10.38 -15.24
CA ARG A 61 7.64 -11.27 -16.17
C ARG A 61 6.70 -12.22 -15.44
N GLN A 62 7.14 -12.78 -14.32
CA GLN A 62 6.46 -13.84 -13.60
C GLN A 62 6.43 -13.55 -12.11
N ILE A 63 5.38 -14.07 -11.45
CA ILE A 63 5.22 -14.02 -10.00
C ILE A 63 5.49 -15.41 -9.44
N PHE A 64 6.44 -15.48 -8.50
CA PHE A 64 6.75 -16.65 -7.69
C PHE A 64 6.16 -16.42 -6.29
N HIS A 65 5.55 -17.43 -5.68
CA HIS A 65 5.03 -17.33 -4.31
C HIS A 65 5.38 -18.59 -3.49
N PHE A 66 5.45 -18.41 -2.18
CA PHE A 66 5.73 -19.46 -1.21
C PHE A 66 4.94 -19.21 0.09
N GLY A 67 4.59 -20.28 0.80
CA GLY A 67 3.79 -20.20 2.02
C GLY A 67 3.59 -21.56 2.69
N VAL A 68 2.95 -21.54 3.86
CA VAL A 68 2.79 -22.70 4.77
C VAL A 68 2.05 -23.88 4.11
N ASN A 69 1.16 -23.60 3.15
CA ASN A 69 0.47 -24.59 2.33
C ASN A 69 0.60 -24.17 0.86
N ALA A 70 1.38 -24.90 0.06
CA ALA A 70 1.80 -24.53 -1.30
C ALA A 70 0.67 -24.26 -2.31
N SER A 71 -0.60 -24.50 -1.94
CA SER A 71 -1.79 -24.21 -2.74
C SER A 71 -2.53 -22.92 -2.35
N GLN A 72 -2.27 -22.34 -1.17
CA GLN A 72 -3.02 -21.19 -0.68
C GLN A 72 -2.14 -19.94 -0.62
N ILE A 73 -2.29 -19.09 -1.64
CA ILE A 73 -1.70 -17.75 -1.65
C ILE A 73 -2.38 -16.92 -0.57
N HIS A 74 -1.59 -16.31 0.30
CA HIS A 74 -2.07 -15.42 1.35
C HIS A 74 -2.88 -14.24 0.76
N PRO A 75 -4.04 -13.82 1.32
CA PRO A 75 -4.87 -12.75 0.76
C PRO A 75 -4.11 -11.44 0.50
N ALA A 76 -3.23 -11.01 1.41
CA ALA A 76 -2.38 -9.83 1.19
C ALA A 76 -1.45 -10.00 -0.03
N ILE A 77 -0.90 -11.21 -0.24
CA ILE A 77 -0.06 -11.49 -1.42
C ILE A 77 -0.91 -11.47 -2.69
N GLN A 78 -2.12 -12.05 -2.67
CA GLN A 78 -3.05 -11.98 -3.81
C GLN A 78 -3.37 -10.53 -4.19
N VAL A 79 -3.64 -9.67 -3.22
CA VAL A 79 -3.85 -8.24 -3.46
C VAL A 79 -2.59 -7.60 -4.05
N TRP A 80 -1.42 -7.86 -3.47
CA TRP A 80 -0.15 -7.34 -3.97
C TRP A 80 0.11 -7.74 -5.44
N THR A 81 -0.21 -8.96 -5.86
CA THR A 81 0.02 -9.44 -7.24
C THR A 81 -0.73 -8.65 -8.32
N LYS A 82 -1.89 -8.04 -7.99
CA LYS A 82 -2.71 -7.26 -8.93
C LYS A 82 -1.99 -6.02 -9.48
N ARG A 83 -0.90 -5.59 -8.84
CA ARG A 83 -0.05 -4.49 -9.29
C ARG A 83 0.73 -4.79 -10.57
N PHE A 84 1.03 -6.07 -10.85
CA PHE A 84 2.01 -6.43 -11.88
C PHE A 84 1.39 -7.09 -13.11
N LEU A 85 0.36 -7.92 -12.93
CA LEU A 85 -0.15 -8.79 -13.99
C LEU A 85 -1.68 -8.91 -13.94
N PRO A 86 -2.34 -9.21 -15.08
CA PRO A 86 -3.68 -9.80 -15.05
C PRO A 86 -3.64 -11.18 -14.33
N PRO A 87 -4.73 -11.61 -13.67
CA PRO A 87 -4.71 -12.69 -12.66
C PRO A 87 -4.23 -14.09 -13.12
N SER A 88 -4.05 -14.35 -14.42
CA SER A 88 -3.86 -15.68 -15.01
C SER A 88 -2.41 -16.20 -15.04
N ALA A 89 -1.41 -15.42 -14.63
CA ALA A 89 0.02 -15.74 -14.77
C ALA A 89 0.74 -16.16 -13.47
N VAL A 90 -0.01 -16.50 -12.41
CA VAL A 90 0.57 -16.87 -11.10
C VAL A 90 0.94 -18.36 -11.09
N ILE A 91 2.24 -18.68 -11.09
CA ILE A 91 2.76 -20.05 -11.08
C ILE A 91 3.18 -20.45 -9.65
N SER A 92 2.72 -21.61 -9.18
CA SER A 92 3.04 -22.18 -7.86
C SER A 92 4.24 -23.14 -7.92
N HIS A 93 5.18 -23.02 -6.97
CA HIS A 93 6.21 -24.04 -6.73
C HIS A 93 6.41 -24.29 -5.20
N THR A 94 6.44 -25.57 -4.81
CA THR A 94 6.50 -26.21 -3.47
C THR A 94 7.90 -26.11 -2.80
N LYS A 95 8.14 -26.18 -1.47
CA LYS A 95 7.86 -27.29 -0.49
C LYS A 95 8.14 -26.90 1.01
N GLU A 96 7.38 -27.51 1.95
CA GLU A 96 7.59 -27.73 3.43
C GLU A 96 7.53 -26.52 4.43
N ARG A 97 6.99 -26.56 5.68
CA ARG A 97 6.43 -27.58 6.61
C ARG A 97 5.11 -27.07 7.24
N SER A 98 4.20 -28.00 7.52
CA SER A 98 2.86 -27.75 8.07
C SER A 98 2.83 -27.28 9.53
N ALA A 99 1.96 -26.31 9.81
CA ALA A 99 1.36 -26.07 11.13
C ALA A 99 -0.15 -25.84 10.94
N GLY A 100 -0.96 -26.47 11.79
CA GLY A 100 -2.40 -26.70 11.62
C GLY A 100 -3.32 -25.47 11.57
N ASP A 101 -4.57 -25.77 11.20
CA ASP A 101 -5.66 -24.83 10.90
C ASP A 101 -6.17 -24.01 12.10
N PRO A 102 -6.84 -22.87 11.85
CA PRO A 102 -6.97 -21.77 12.80
C PRO A 102 -8.10 -21.94 13.82
N ARG A 103 -7.84 -21.53 15.07
CA ARG A 103 -8.89 -21.06 15.99
C ARG A 103 -9.04 -19.55 15.87
N SER A 104 -10.28 -19.11 15.65
CA SER A 104 -10.66 -17.71 15.53
C SER A 104 -10.46 -16.95 16.85
N PHE A 105 -9.61 -15.92 16.85
CA PHE A 105 -9.55 -14.96 17.94
C PHE A 105 -10.35 -13.72 17.58
N ARG A 106 -11.51 -13.55 18.24
CA ARG A 106 -12.28 -12.29 18.21
C ARG A 106 -11.63 -11.29 19.17
N ARG A 107 -11.14 -10.16 18.66
CA ARG A 107 -10.98 -8.94 19.47
C ARG A 107 -12.16 -8.00 19.21
N ALA A 108 -12.66 -7.39 20.27
CA ALA A 108 -13.76 -6.43 20.21
C ALA A 108 -13.39 -5.21 19.34
N PRO A 109 -14.24 -4.77 18.40
CA PRO A 109 -13.94 -3.60 17.59
C PRO A 109 -14.16 -2.31 18.39
N VAL A 110 -13.13 -1.48 18.52
CA VAL A 110 -13.32 -0.03 18.63
C VAL A 110 -13.71 0.42 17.22
N LEU A 111 -14.96 0.82 17.00
CA LEU A 111 -15.43 1.25 15.68
C LEU A 111 -14.74 2.57 15.29
N PRO A 112 -13.94 2.60 14.20
CA PRO A 112 -13.43 3.85 13.66
C PRO A 112 -14.59 4.71 13.15
N LYS A 113 -14.50 6.04 13.29
CA LYS A 113 -15.43 6.97 12.62
C LYS A 113 -15.36 6.74 11.11
N ARG A 114 -16.50 6.40 10.50
CA ARG A 114 -16.60 6.09 9.07
C ARG A 114 -16.84 7.37 8.26
N PRO A 115 -16.24 7.51 7.07
CA PRO A 115 -16.52 8.63 6.18
C PRO A 115 -17.99 8.67 5.75
N TYR A 116 -18.56 9.88 5.66
CA TYR A 116 -19.89 10.09 5.09
C TYR A 116 -19.85 9.94 3.55
N ARG A 117 -21.02 9.88 2.89
CA ARG A 117 -21.11 9.69 1.44
C ARG A 117 -20.34 10.79 0.67
N SER A 118 -20.53 12.06 1.02
CA SER A 118 -19.79 13.17 0.41
C SER A 118 -18.27 13.02 0.57
N ASP A 119 -17.82 12.60 1.75
CA ASP A 119 -16.40 12.40 2.03
C ASP A 119 -15.83 11.26 1.19
N LYS A 120 -16.59 10.17 1.01
CA LYS A 120 -16.19 9.05 0.15
C LYS A 120 -16.01 9.49 -1.30
N ASP A 121 -16.88 10.36 -1.79
CA ASP A 121 -16.81 10.87 -3.17
C ASP A 121 -15.62 11.82 -3.34
N GLN A 122 -15.32 12.64 -2.34
CA GLN A 122 -14.12 13.50 -2.32
C GLN A 122 -12.83 12.69 -2.26
N LEU A 123 -12.76 11.69 -1.37
CA LEU A 123 -11.63 10.76 -1.28
C LEU A 123 -11.42 10.01 -2.59
N ARG A 124 -12.51 9.61 -3.26
CA ARG A 124 -12.44 8.97 -4.58
C ARG A 124 -11.88 9.88 -5.65
N GLN A 125 -12.26 11.16 -5.67
CA GLN A 125 -11.70 12.13 -6.60
C GLN A 125 -10.21 12.36 -6.36
N VAL A 126 -9.76 12.44 -5.10
CA VAL A 126 -8.33 12.51 -4.78
C VAL A 126 -7.61 11.25 -5.24
N ALA A 127 -8.15 10.07 -4.97
CA ALA A 127 -7.58 8.80 -5.42
C ALA A 127 -7.45 8.74 -6.97
N ALA A 128 -8.48 9.18 -7.69
CA ALA A 128 -8.49 9.25 -9.16
C ALA A 128 -7.53 10.28 -9.75
N SER A 129 -7.02 11.22 -8.93
CA SER A 129 -5.95 12.14 -9.34
C SER A 129 -4.54 11.52 -9.23
N ILE A 130 -4.42 10.38 -8.56
CA ILE A 130 -3.14 9.69 -8.29
C ILE A 130 -3.06 8.37 -9.08
N TRP A 131 -4.15 7.61 -9.12
CA TRP A 131 -4.25 6.34 -9.84
C TRP A 131 -5.36 6.37 -10.88
N ASP A 132 -5.29 5.42 -11.82
CA ASP A 132 -6.29 5.25 -12.86
C ASP A 132 -7.71 5.05 -12.27
N PRO A 133 -8.73 5.79 -12.76
CA PRO A 133 -10.10 5.68 -12.27
C PRO A 133 -10.69 4.27 -12.35
N SER A 134 -10.32 3.47 -13.35
CA SER A 134 -10.83 2.10 -13.52
C SER A 134 -10.49 1.21 -12.32
N ILE A 135 -9.34 1.45 -11.70
CA ILE A 135 -8.89 0.76 -10.49
C ILE A 135 -9.62 1.32 -9.26
N VAL A 136 -9.67 2.64 -9.15
CA VAL A 136 -10.14 3.37 -7.96
C VAL A 136 -11.64 3.14 -7.74
N ASN A 137 -12.41 2.95 -8.81
CA ASN A 137 -13.86 2.73 -8.74
C ASN A 137 -14.25 1.50 -7.93
N TYR A 138 -13.38 0.48 -7.86
CA TYR A 138 -13.65 -0.74 -7.10
C TYR A 138 -13.24 -0.65 -5.62
N TRP A 139 -12.66 0.47 -5.19
CA TRP A 139 -12.25 0.63 -3.81
C TRP A 139 -13.40 1.03 -2.88
N ASN A 140 -13.50 0.32 -1.76
CA ASN A 140 -14.23 0.76 -0.60
C ASN A 140 -13.49 1.92 0.09
N MET A 141 -14.02 3.15 -0.05
CA MET A 141 -13.52 4.36 0.58
C MET A 141 -13.82 4.38 2.09
N ASN A 142 -13.12 3.52 2.83
CA ASN A 142 -13.19 3.45 4.28
C ASN A 142 -12.11 4.33 4.94
N THR A 143 -12.14 4.42 6.27
CA THR A 143 -11.18 5.21 7.07
C THR A 143 -9.72 4.84 6.79
N ALA A 144 -9.42 3.55 6.61
CA ALA A 144 -8.05 3.09 6.34
C ALA A 144 -7.56 3.54 4.95
N VAL A 145 -8.41 3.43 3.93
CA VAL A 145 -8.13 3.98 2.59
C VAL A 145 -7.89 5.49 2.66
N GLY A 146 -8.74 6.22 3.36
CA GLY A 146 -8.58 7.67 3.52
C GLY A 146 -7.28 8.08 4.23
N ASN A 147 -6.82 7.30 5.21
CA ASN A 147 -5.56 7.58 5.91
C ASN A 147 -4.33 7.26 5.04
N ILE A 148 -4.42 6.21 4.22
CA ILE A 148 -3.39 5.96 3.20
C ILE A 148 -3.38 7.09 2.17
N LEU A 149 -4.54 7.55 1.68
CA LEU A 149 -4.63 8.70 0.77
C LEU A 149 -3.98 9.95 1.36
N ALA A 150 -4.17 10.20 2.66
CA ALA A 150 -3.52 11.33 3.34
C ALA A 150 -1.99 11.20 3.32
N THR A 151 -1.48 9.99 3.55
CA THR A 151 -0.04 9.70 3.53
C THR A 151 0.54 9.90 2.14
N VAL A 152 -0.09 9.29 1.13
CA VAL A 152 0.33 9.36 -0.27
C VAL A 152 0.29 10.79 -0.78
N THR A 153 -0.76 11.55 -0.44
CA THR A 153 -0.86 12.96 -0.82
C THR A 153 0.32 13.75 -0.28
N VAL A 154 0.65 13.59 1.01
CA VAL A 154 1.80 14.27 1.62
C VAL A 154 3.11 13.88 0.92
N GLU A 155 3.32 12.60 0.61
CA GLU A 155 4.52 12.14 -0.10
C GLU A 155 4.61 12.68 -1.54
N ILE A 156 3.49 12.78 -2.24
CA ILE A 156 3.42 13.41 -3.57
C ILE A 156 3.76 14.90 -3.49
N LEU A 157 3.18 15.63 -2.53
CA LEU A 157 3.49 17.06 -2.35
C LEU A 157 4.97 17.28 -1.98
N LYS A 158 5.59 16.35 -1.25
CA LYS A 158 7.03 16.35 -0.94
C LYS A 158 7.92 16.21 -2.18
N CYS A 159 7.44 15.59 -3.25
CA CYS A 159 8.21 15.47 -4.49
C CYS A 159 8.60 16.82 -5.09
N SER A 160 7.87 17.91 -4.79
CA SER A 160 8.14 19.27 -5.29
C SER A 160 8.60 20.26 -4.20
N GLU A 161 8.66 19.86 -2.93
CA GLU A 161 9.00 20.73 -1.79
C GLU A 161 10.34 21.44 -1.91
N GLN A 162 11.32 20.82 -2.56
CA GLN A 162 12.66 21.38 -2.75
C GLN A 162 12.65 22.63 -3.66
N TYR A 163 11.56 22.88 -4.40
CA TYR A 163 11.50 23.91 -5.45
C TYR A 163 10.22 24.76 -5.38
N ALA A 164 9.14 24.26 -4.78
CA ALA A 164 7.91 25.00 -4.54
C ALA A 164 7.40 24.74 -3.13
N LYS A 165 7.26 25.81 -2.33
CA LYS A 165 6.49 25.72 -1.09
C LYS A 165 5.05 25.48 -1.45
N VAL A 166 4.50 24.34 -1.04
CA VAL A 166 3.08 24.03 -1.18
C VAL A 166 2.38 24.46 0.12
N PRO A 167 1.61 25.56 0.17
CA PRO A 167 0.96 26.00 1.41
C PRO A 167 0.00 24.95 1.99
N LEU A 168 -0.63 24.16 1.11
CA LEU A 168 -1.47 23.04 1.49
C LEU A 168 -0.72 21.98 2.31
N LEU A 169 0.57 21.77 2.04
CA LEU A 169 1.38 20.86 2.83
C LEU A 169 1.46 21.31 4.29
N ASN A 170 1.62 22.62 4.54
CA ASN A 170 1.62 23.14 5.92
C ASN A 170 0.27 22.89 6.60
N ASN A 171 -0.85 22.93 5.87
CA ASN A 171 -2.18 22.61 6.41
C ASN A 171 -2.32 21.11 6.71
N LEU A 172 -1.83 20.23 5.82
CA LEU A 172 -1.89 18.77 5.99
C LEU A 172 -0.92 18.24 7.04
N LEU A 173 0.25 18.87 7.19
CA LEU A 173 1.28 18.55 8.16
C LEU A 173 1.18 19.38 9.45
N ASN A 174 0.15 20.24 9.59
CA ASN A 174 0.07 21.20 10.68
C ASN A 174 0.17 20.48 12.05
N PRO A 175 1.26 20.69 12.80
CA PRO A 175 1.48 19.99 14.07
C PRO A 175 0.52 20.44 15.18
N VAL A 176 -0.13 21.60 15.03
CA VAL A 176 -1.15 22.13 15.95
C VAL A 176 -2.49 21.44 15.72
N LEU A 177 -2.83 21.15 14.47
CA LEU A 177 -4.07 20.45 14.15
C LEU A 177 -3.98 18.95 14.42
N LYS A 178 -2.77 18.37 14.52
CA LYS A 178 -2.43 16.94 14.72
C LYS A 178 -3.69 16.07 14.78
N PRO A 179 -4.36 15.82 13.64
CA PRO A 179 -5.48 14.91 13.66
C PRO A 179 -4.91 13.61 14.17
N ARG A 180 -5.61 12.96 15.08
CA ARG A 180 -5.27 11.56 15.40
C ARG A 180 -5.12 10.84 14.07
N TRP A 181 -4.13 9.95 13.93
CA TRP A 181 -3.84 9.33 12.63
C TRP A 181 -5.09 8.70 11.99
N GLU A 182 -6.01 8.21 12.82
CA GLU A 182 -7.34 7.73 12.43
C GLU A 182 -8.26 8.74 11.70
N ASP A 183 -7.98 10.03 11.76
CA ASP A 183 -8.82 11.13 11.28
C ASP A 183 -8.21 11.95 10.13
N ARG A 184 -6.99 11.65 9.65
CA ARG A 184 -6.33 12.45 8.59
C ARG A 184 -7.09 12.42 7.26
N TRP A 185 -7.87 11.39 7.01
CA TRP A 185 -8.78 11.34 5.87
C TRP A 185 -9.74 12.54 5.80
N LYS A 186 -10.12 13.14 6.94
CA LYS A 186 -11.02 14.32 6.97
C LYS A 186 -10.37 15.52 6.31
N LEU A 187 -9.07 15.73 6.51
CA LEU A 187 -8.34 16.80 5.86
C LEU A 187 -8.24 16.57 4.35
N VAL A 188 -8.05 15.31 3.93
CA VAL A 188 -8.05 14.97 2.49
C VAL A 188 -9.40 15.28 1.87
N ALA A 189 -10.49 14.87 2.52
CA ALA A 189 -11.85 15.16 2.09
C ALA A 189 -12.11 16.68 2.06
N GLN A 190 -11.76 17.40 3.13
CA GLN A 190 -11.93 18.86 3.24
C GLN A 190 -11.19 19.63 2.16
N TYR A 191 -9.93 19.28 1.89
CA TYR A 191 -9.06 20.00 0.94
C TYR A 191 -9.00 19.36 -0.44
N PHE A 192 -9.93 18.45 -0.79
CA PHE A 192 -9.85 17.61 -1.99
C PHE A 192 -9.59 18.39 -3.29
N LYS A 193 -10.30 19.50 -3.52
CA LYS A 193 -10.12 20.34 -4.72
C LYS A 193 -8.70 20.89 -4.81
N GLN A 194 -8.18 21.37 -3.69
CA GLN A 194 -6.84 21.93 -3.63
C GLN A 194 -5.79 20.84 -3.83
N ILE A 195 -5.98 19.65 -3.24
CA ILE A 195 -5.10 18.49 -3.45
C ILE A 195 -5.06 18.11 -4.93
N ILE A 196 -6.21 17.97 -5.58
CA ILE A 196 -6.29 17.60 -7.00
C ILE A 196 -5.58 18.65 -7.86
N PHE A 197 -5.80 19.94 -7.58
CA PHE A 197 -5.15 21.03 -8.28
C PHE A 197 -3.63 21.01 -8.12
N GLU A 198 -3.11 20.82 -6.90
CA GLU A 198 -1.66 20.74 -6.66
C GLU A 198 -1.05 19.48 -7.31
N ASN A 199 -1.72 18.32 -7.22
CA ASN A 199 -1.29 17.10 -7.90
C ASN A 199 -1.17 17.31 -9.41
N TYR A 200 -2.18 17.95 -10.03
CA TYR A 200 -2.13 18.32 -11.44
C TYR A 200 -0.99 19.29 -11.73
N LYS A 201 -0.83 20.36 -10.94
CA LYS A 201 0.24 21.33 -11.14
C LYS A 201 1.62 20.70 -11.06
N ILE A 202 1.88 19.82 -10.08
CA ILE A 202 3.16 19.13 -9.92
C ILE A 202 3.40 18.15 -11.07
N SER A 203 2.35 17.45 -11.55
CA SER A 203 2.51 16.49 -12.66
C SER A 203 2.85 17.15 -14.00
N GLN A 204 2.48 18.43 -14.18
CA GLN A 204 2.84 19.24 -15.36
C GLN A 204 4.26 19.82 -15.30
N GLN A 205 4.96 19.73 -14.18
CA GLN A 205 6.33 20.22 -14.06
C GLN A 205 7.35 19.19 -14.57
N GLU A 206 8.64 19.54 -14.52
CA GLU A 206 9.81 18.75 -14.95
C GLU A 206 9.64 17.22 -14.86
N LYS A 207 10.17 16.49 -15.86
CA LYS A 207 10.15 15.01 -15.94
C LYS A 207 10.65 14.33 -14.66
N ARG A 208 11.52 15.00 -13.91
CA ARG A 208 12.05 14.51 -12.62
C ARG A 208 10.97 14.34 -11.56
N TYR A 209 9.95 15.19 -11.50
CA TYR A 209 8.85 15.10 -10.52
C TYR A 209 7.89 13.97 -10.86
N GLN A 210 7.63 13.77 -12.16
CA GLN A 210 6.79 12.68 -12.63
C GLN A 210 7.33 11.31 -12.17
N THR A 211 8.66 11.14 -12.14
CA THR A 211 9.29 9.92 -11.63
C THR A 211 9.01 9.71 -10.14
N CYS A 212 9.10 10.77 -9.32
CA CYS A 212 8.80 10.69 -7.90
C CYS A 212 7.31 10.41 -7.64
N ILE A 213 6.41 11.12 -8.32
CA ILE A 213 4.96 10.91 -8.22
C ILE A 213 4.59 9.47 -8.61
N TYR A 214 5.12 9.00 -9.75
CA TYR A 214 4.88 7.65 -10.24
C TYR A 214 5.39 6.61 -9.24
N ALA A 215 6.62 6.76 -8.75
CA ALA A 215 7.18 5.85 -7.76
C ALA A 215 6.32 5.82 -6.48
N THR A 216 5.93 6.97 -5.94
CA THR A 216 5.07 7.07 -4.77
C THR A 216 3.72 6.39 -5.00
N ALA A 217 3.04 6.69 -6.11
CA ALA A 217 1.76 6.07 -6.46
C ALA A 217 1.88 4.54 -6.57
N VAL A 218 2.92 4.04 -7.23
CA VAL A 218 3.16 2.61 -7.41
C VAL A 218 3.45 1.92 -6.07
N ASN A 219 4.27 2.53 -5.21
CA ASN A 219 4.62 1.96 -3.89
C ASN A 219 3.39 1.79 -2.99
N TRP A 220 2.47 2.74 -3.02
CA TRP A 220 1.26 2.70 -2.19
C TRP A 220 0.09 1.95 -2.79
N ARG A 221 0.24 1.41 -4.00
CA ARG A 221 -0.82 0.69 -4.72
C ARG A 221 -1.32 -0.54 -3.98
N SER A 222 -0.42 -1.39 -3.47
CA SER A 222 -0.80 -2.61 -2.75
C SER A 222 -1.37 -2.31 -1.35
N PRO A 223 -0.73 -1.43 -0.53
CA PRO A 223 -1.31 -0.98 0.74
C PRO A 223 -2.75 -0.48 0.65
N ILE A 224 -3.06 0.39 -0.31
CA ILE A 224 -4.40 0.99 -0.42
C ILE A 224 -5.45 -0.03 -0.85
N GLU A 225 -5.10 -1.01 -1.70
CA GLU A 225 -6.01 -2.12 -2.01
C GLU A 225 -6.26 -3.05 -0.83
N MET A 226 -5.24 -3.33 -0.01
CA MET A 226 -5.42 -4.14 1.20
C MET A 226 -6.36 -3.45 2.18
N ALA A 227 -6.12 -2.14 2.42
CA ALA A 227 -7.01 -1.33 3.25
C ALA A 227 -8.44 -1.31 2.69
N SER A 228 -8.58 -1.25 1.37
CA SER A 228 -9.87 -1.28 0.68
C SER A 228 -10.60 -2.62 0.86
N ALA A 229 -9.88 -3.73 0.69
CA ALA A 229 -10.34 -5.09 0.95
C ALA A 229 -10.58 -5.36 2.45
N GLY A 230 -10.12 -4.46 3.32
CA GLY A 230 -10.27 -4.60 4.76
C GLY A 230 -9.34 -5.62 5.37
N ILE A 231 -8.17 -5.85 4.75
CA ILE A 231 -7.06 -6.68 5.22
C ILE A 231 -6.11 -5.82 6.05
#